data_AF-A0AAD9R1H1-F1
#
_entry.id   AF-A0AAD9R1H1-F1
#
_cell.length_a   1.000
_cell.length_b   1.000
_cell.length_c   1.000
_cell.angle_alpha   90.00
_cell.angle_beta   90.00
_cell.angle_gamma   90.00
#
_symmetry.space_group_name_H-M   'P 1'
#
loop_
_entity.id
_entity.type
_entity.pdbx_description
1 polymer ?
#
loop_
_entity_poly.entity_id
_entity_poly.type
_entity_poly.pdbx_seq_one_letter_code
_entity_poly.pdbx_strand_id
1 'polypeptide(L)'
;MRIFAKILPLLVGVFLIALLSLNFVFKVRKGLTEIAVFSDSQRFVLRPPAIEASMENDEERDSLSIAKKMFRLYDEVETFVLFIGYPRSQHSLIGAILDAHPEVVIPHEYDLLKNLYRFESRRAANKNIQKYMLFNELRQTSETQALFGIRANRNNSLLGQREYTYNVPGQWQGGFDKKIKVIGDKKGGTTSMLLANPKNMESLEKIGQIVQIPMKFIHVTRNPFDNIATIMLRRKSSREKVRADGAEKVNETNALNSSINFYFRMAFANQRIKERYGDAVLDIPGHEMVLRPAETLHKLCDHLRVTCSDDFIKKCSSILYGSPSVTRNLVVWTKEQKARVTKMMETVSVLKDYSFDKYPE
;
A
#
# COMPACT_ATOMS: atom_id res chain seq x y z
N MET A 1 -36.45 -23.25 42.11
CA MET A 1 -37.03 -22.19 41.25
C MET A 1 -36.37 -20.79 41.38
N ARG A 2 -35.17 -20.62 41.95
CA ARG A 2 -34.51 -19.29 42.09
C ARG A 2 -33.23 -19.06 41.28
N ILE A 3 -32.78 -20.05 40.48
CA ILE A 3 -31.57 -19.93 39.65
C ILE A 3 -31.92 -19.56 38.19
N PHE A 4 -33.08 -20.00 37.67
CA PHE A 4 -33.53 -19.65 36.32
C PHE A 4 -33.86 -18.17 36.11
N ALA A 5 -34.25 -17.44 37.17
CA ALA A 5 -34.61 -16.03 37.08
C ALA A 5 -33.43 -15.07 36.94
N LYS A 6 -32.18 -15.51 37.17
CA LYS A 6 -30.98 -14.66 37.03
C LYS A 6 -30.19 -14.87 35.72
N ILE A 7 -30.44 -15.97 35.00
CA ILE A 7 -29.70 -16.32 33.79
C ILE A 7 -30.46 -15.86 32.52
N LEU A 8 -31.78 -15.74 32.60
CA LEU A 8 -32.63 -15.34 31.47
C LEU A 8 -32.29 -13.95 30.88
N PRO A 9 -31.95 -12.90 31.67
CA PRO A 9 -31.57 -11.59 31.10
C PRO A 9 -30.23 -11.62 30.35
N LEU A 10 -29.29 -12.46 30.81
CA LEU A 10 -27.97 -12.61 30.17
C LEU A 10 -28.06 -13.39 28.85
N LEU A 11 -28.90 -14.42 28.79
CA LEU A 11 -29.17 -15.15 27.53
C LEU A 11 -29.90 -14.27 26.51
N VAL A 12 -30.88 -13.46 26.94
CA VAL A 12 -31.59 -12.53 26.04
C VAL A 12 -30.65 -11.43 25.52
N GLY A 13 -29.74 -10.91 26.35
CA GLY A 13 -28.73 -9.92 25.92
C GLY A 13 -27.74 -10.47 24.89
N VAL A 14 -27.22 -11.69 25.09
CA VAL A 14 -26.34 -12.36 24.12
C VAL A 14 -27.09 -12.68 22.82
N PHE A 15 -28.37 -13.07 22.91
CA PHE A 15 -29.19 -13.34 21.73
C PHE A 15 -29.50 -12.07 20.93
N LEU A 16 -29.72 -10.92 21.59
CA LEU A 16 -29.92 -9.62 20.93
C LEU A 16 -28.66 -9.10 20.25
N ILE A 17 -27.49 -9.28 20.84
CA ILE A 17 -26.20 -8.93 20.20
C ILE A 17 -25.92 -9.84 19.00
N ALA A 18 -26.22 -11.14 19.11
CA ALA A 18 -26.14 -12.08 18.00
C ALA A 18 -27.12 -11.72 16.87
N LEU A 19 -28.36 -11.32 17.19
CA LEU A 19 -29.35 -10.85 16.21
C LEU A 19 -28.97 -9.52 15.55
N LEU A 20 -28.38 -8.57 16.28
CA LEU A 20 -27.90 -7.30 15.74
C LEU A 20 -26.70 -7.50 14.81
N SER A 21 -25.77 -8.37 15.20
CA SER A 21 -24.61 -8.73 14.38
C SER A 21 -25.01 -9.55 13.14
N LEU A 22 -25.98 -10.47 13.25
CA LEU A 22 -26.57 -11.15 12.09
C LEU A 22 -27.29 -10.15 11.18
N ASN A 23 -28.12 -9.25 11.71
CA ASN A 23 -28.81 -8.22 10.91
C ASN A 23 -27.83 -7.27 10.22
N PHE A 24 -26.73 -6.89 10.89
CA PHE A 24 -25.68 -6.07 10.28
C PHE A 24 -24.97 -6.82 9.14
N VAL A 25 -24.58 -8.08 9.36
CA VAL A 25 -23.99 -8.94 8.31
C VAL A 25 -24.97 -9.17 7.16
N PHE A 26 -26.28 -9.34 7.46
CA PHE A 26 -27.32 -9.52 6.44
C PHE A 26 -27.54 -8.23 5.64
N LYS A 27 -27.50 -7.06 6.29
CA LYS A 27 -27.65 -5.75 5.61
C LYS A 27 -26.43 -5.43 4.75
N VAL A 28 -25.22 -5.78 5.19
CA VAL A 28 -23.98 -5.69 4.41
C VAL A 28 -23.99 -6.68 3.24
N ARG A 29 -24.39 -7.94 3.45
CA ARG A 29 -24.55 -8.91 2.35
C ARG A 29 -25.63 -8.49 1.35
N LYS A 30 -26.77 -7.98 1.83
CA LYS A 30 -27.86 -7.50 0.98
C LYS A 30 -27.44 -6.30 0.14
N GLY A 31 -26.71 -5.35 0.74
CA GLY A 31 -26.08 -4.23 0.03
C GLY A 31 -25.06 -4.69 -1.00
N LEU A 32 -24.24 -5.70 -0.70
CA LEU A 32 -23.29 -6.28 -1.65
C LEU A 32 -23.98 -7.06 -2.79
N THR A 33 -25.09 -7.74 -2.53
CA THR A 33 -25.90 -8.38 -3.58
C THR A 33 -26.71 -7.39 -4.41
N GLU A 34 -27.24 -6.30 -3.85
CA GLU A 34 -27.91 -5.25 -4.61
C GLU A 34 -26.91 -4.50 -5.51
N ILE A 35 -25.67 -4.30 -5.07
CA ILE A 35 -24.58 -3.77 -5.89
C ILE A 35 -24.18 -4.75 -7.01
N ALA A 36 -24.25 -6.07 -6.76
CA ALA A 36 -23.94 -7.10 -7.76
C ALA A 36 -25.08 -7.37 -8.76
N VAL A 37 -26.34 -7.07 -8.42
CA VAL A 37 -27.50 -7.25 -9.30
C VAL A 37 -27.74 -6.05 -10.22
N PHE A 38 -27.20 -4.87 -9.90
CA PHE A 38 -27.30 -3.68 -10.76
C PHE A 38 -26.31 -3.65 -11.94
N SER A 39 -25.49 -4.70 -12.13
CA SER A 39 -24.52 -4.76 -13.23
C SER A 39 -24.99 -5.50 -14.48
N ASP A 40 -26.24 -5.96 -14.58
CA ASP A 40 -26.73 -6.58 -15.82
C ASP A 40 -28.20 -6.23 -16.16
N SER A 41 -28.36 -5.61 -17.33
CA SER A 41 -29.56 -5.49 -18.16
C SER A 41 -30.92 -5.11 -17.52
N GLN A 42 -31.34 -3.85 -17.66
CA GLN A 42 -32.47 -3.40 -18.51
C GLN A 42 -32.87 -1.96 -18.15
N ARG A 43 -33.00 -1.12 -19.19
CA ARG A 43 -33.51 0.25 -19.10
C ARG A 43 -34.99 0.22 -18.70
N PHE A 44 -35.31 0.75 -17.52
CA PHE A 44 -36.66 1.21 -17.22
C PHE A 44 -36.68 2.74 -17.36
N VAL A 45 -37.30 3.23 -18.45
CA VAL A 45 -37.56 4.66 -18.63
C VAL A 45 -38.81 4.98 -17.83
N LEU A 46 -38.64 5.43 -16.58
CA LEU A 46 -39.66 6.21 -15.90
C LEU A 46 -39.44 7.67 -16.30
N ARG A 47 -40.36 8.23 -17.10
CA ARG A 47 -40.43 9.69 -17.27
C ARG A 47 -40.93 10.27 -15.94
N PRO A 48 -40.17 11.14 -15.25
CA PRO A 48 -40.71 11.90 -14.14
C PRO A 48 -41.79 12.85 -14.66
N PRO A 49 -42.86 13.11 -13.90
CA PRO A 49 -43.75 14.23 -14.20
C PRO A 49 -42.92 15.52 -14.16
N ALA A 50 -43.24 16.46 -15.04
CA ALA A 50 -42.55 17.74 -15.15
C ALA A 50 -42.62 18.49 -13.81
N ILE A 51 -41.53 18.44 -13.05
CA ILE A 51 -41.27 19.31 -11.90
C ILE A 51 -40.26 20.34 -12.41
N GLU A 52 -40.61 21.61 -12.21
CA GLU A 52 -39.94 22.78 -12.74
C GLU A 52 -38.43 22.79 -12.46
N ALA A 53 -37.68 23.28 -13.45
CA ALA A 53 -36.21 23.33 -13.54
C ALA A 53 -35.51 24.27 -12.53
N SER A 54 -36.14 24.53 -11.37
CA SER A 54 -35.61 25.41 -10.32
C SER A 54 -35.00 24.64 -9.14
N MET A 55 -35.34 23.36 -8.93
CA MET A 55 -34.79 22.56 -7.83
C MET A 55 -33.52 21.76 -8.18
N GLU A 56 -33.33 21.35 -9.44
CA GLU A 56 -32.11 20.65 -9.89
C GLU A 56 -30.86 21.54 -9.77
N ASN A 57 -31.00 22.85 -9.99
CA ASN A 57 -29.89 23.80 -9.94
C ASN A 57 -29.38 24.08 -8.52
N ASP A 58 -30.26 24.03 -7.51
CA ASP A 58 -29.87 24.30 -6.12
C ASP A 58 -29.29 23.06 -5.44
N GLU A 59 -29.82 21.85 -5.69
CA GLU A 59 -29.21 20.61 -5.20
C GLU A 59 -27.85 20.31 -5.84
N GLU A 60 -27.68 20.56 -7.14
CA GLU A 60 -26.39 20.41 -7.82
C GLU A 60 -25.38 21.46 -7.34
N ARG A 61 -25.81 22.71 -7.16
CA ARG A 61 -24.99 23.80 -6.61
C ARG A 61 -24.57 23.53 -5.16
N ASP A 62 -25.46 22.97 -4.33
CA ASP A 62 -25.18 22.68 -2.93
C ASP A 62 -24.31 21.42 -2.78
N SER A 63 -24.52 20.40 -3.63
CA SER A 63 -23.61 19.25 -3.77
C SER A 63 -22.21 19.66 -4.21
N LEU A 64 -22.11 20.60 -5.16
CA LEU A 64 -20.84 21.16 -5.60
C LEU A 64 -20.17 22.00 -4.50
N SER A 65 -20.96 22.68 -3.65
CA SER A 65 -20.50 23.40 -2.45
C SER A 65 -19.94 22.44 -1.38
N ILE A 66 -20.63 21.33 -1.10
CA ILE A 66 -20.17 20.28 -0.17
C ILE A 66 -18.91 19.59 -0.72
N ALA A 67 -18.89 19.22 -2.00
CA ALA A 67 -17.72 18.65 -2.65
C ALA A 67 -16.53 19.61 -2.59
N LYS A 68 -16.74 20.90 -2.89
CA LYS A 68 -15.70 21.94 -2.75
C LYS A 68 -15.19 22.06 -1.31
N LYS A 69 -16.07 22.01 -0.30
CA LYS A 69 -15.67 22.03 1.12
C LYS A 69 -14.90 20.75 1.50
N MET A 70 -15.29 19.58 1.01
CA MET A 70 -14.57 18.31 1.20
C MET A 70 -13.18 18.33 0.55
N PHE A 71 -13.03 19.04 -0.58
CA PHE A 71 -11.79 19.07 -1.34
C PHE A 71 -10.76 20.08 -0.81
N ARG A 72 -11.21 21.12 -0.07
CA ARG A 72 -10.30 22.07 0.60
C ARG A 72 -9.27 21.41 1.50
N LEU A 73 -9.60 20.24 2.07
CA LEU A 73 -8.68 19.46 2.87
C LEU A 73 -7.36 19.14 2.14
N TYR A 74 -7.43 19.02 0.81
CA TYR A 74 -6.29 18.60 -0.01
C TYR A 74 -5.62 19.75 -0.77
N ASP A 75 -6.01 21.00 -0.52
CA ASP A 75 -5.43 22.16 -1.22
C ASP A 75 -3.95 22.36 -0.85
N GLU A 76 -3.54 21.94 0.34
CA GLU A 76 -2.15 22.02 0.83
C GLU A 76 -1.30 20.78 0.48
N VAL A 77 -1.82 19.85 -0.34
CA VAL A 77 -1.03 18.68 -0.78
C VAL A 77 0.01 19.14 -1.80
N GLU A 78 1.28 19.01 -1.43
CA GLU A 78 2.43 19.49 -2.20
C GLU A 78 3.17 18.38 -2.95
N THR A 79 3.01 17.11 -2.55
CA THR A 79 3.72 15.98 -3.15
C THR A 79 2.83 14.75 -3.27
N PHE A 80 2.84 14.15 -4.46
CA PHE A 80 2.24 12.84 -4.71
C PHE A 80 3.31 11.75 -4.71
N VAL A 81 3.10 10.65 -3.97
CA VAL A 81 4.11 9.59 -3.81
C VAL A 81 3.66 8.27 -4.38
N LEU A 82 4.54 7.61 -5.13
CA LEU A 82 4.35 6.21 -5.53
C LEU A 82 5.48 5.35 -5.02
N PHE A 83 5.13 4.23 -4.41
CA PHE A 83 6.12 3.20 -4.12
C PHE A 83 6.43 2.41 -5.39
N ILE A 84 7.71 2.12 -5.60
CA ILE A 84 8.22 1.19 -6.62
C ILE A 84 9.20 0.22 -5.97
N GLY A 85 9.48 -0.90 -6.63
CA GLY A 85 10.45 -1.88 -6.16
C GLY A 85 9.97 -3.30 -6.35
N TYR A 86 10.32 -4.14 -5.40
CA TYR A 86 10.13 -5.58 -5.47
C TYR A 86 9.17 -6.06 -4.39
N PRO A 87 8.27 -7.03 -4.66
CA PRO A 87 7.55 -7.66 -3.58
C PRO A 87 8.55 -8.25 -2.59
N ARG A 88 8.26 -8.14 -1.28
CA ARG A 88 9.12 -8.66 -0.19
C ARG A 88 10.42 -7.88 0.05
N SER A 89 10.45 -6.59 -0.31
CA SER A 89 11.55 -5.65 0.04
C SER A 89 11.23 -4.71 1.21
N GLN A 90 10.16 -4.96 1.98
CA GLN A 90 9.74 -4.17 3.16
C GLN A 90 8.95 -2.88 2.89
N HIS A 91 8.37 -2.71 1.69
CA HIS A 91 7.49 -1.56 1.40
C HIS A 91 6.36 -1.38 2.43
N SER A 92 5.80 -2.47 2.94
CA SER A 92 4.70 -2.42 3.90
C SER A 92 5.08 -1.74 5.21
N LEU A 93 6.31 -1.96 5.68
CA LEU A 93 6.83 -1.33 6.89
C LEU A 93 7.07 0.17 6.66
N ILE A 94 7.80 0.50 5.60
CA ILE A 94 8.16 1.89 5.28
C ILE A 94 6.89 2.71 5.01
N GLY A 95 5.96 2.19 4.21
CA GLY A 95 4.71 2.90 3.95
C GLY A 95 3.82 3.02 5.18
N ALA A 96 3.90 2.12 6.15
CA ALA A 96 3.19 2.26 7.42
C ALA A 96 3.82 3.31 8.32
N ILE A 97 5.15 3.38 8.36
CA ILE A 97 5.87 4.43 9.10
C ILE A 97 5.58 5.81 8.52
N LEU A 98 5.63 5.98 7.21
CA LEU A 98 5.31 7.26 6.58
C LEU A 98 3.86 7.68 6.82
N ASP A 99 2.92 6.74 6.74
CA ASP A 99 1.52 7.03 7.06
C ASP A 99 1.29 7.37 8.54
N ALA A 100 2.26 7.10 9.42
CA ALA A 100 2.20 7.50 10.82
C ALA A 100 2.60 8.98 11.04
N HIS A 101 3.13 9.64 10.02
CA HIS A 101 3.57 11.02 10.09
C HIS A 101 2.37 12.00 10.09
N PRO A 102 2.41 13.10 10.87
CA PRO A 102 1.28 14.04 10.98
C PRO A 102 0.80 14.66 9.67
N GLU A 103 1.66 14.74 8.65
CA GLU A 103 1.37 15.43 7.38
C GLU A 103 1.31 14.51 6.15
N VAL A 104 1.37 13.18 6.33
CA VAL A 104 1.52 12.21 5.23
C VAL A 104 0.44 11.14 5.30
N VAL A 105 -0.23 10.90 4.16
CA VAL A 105 -1.24 9.85 4.02
C VAL A 105 -0.87 8.91 2.89
N ILE A 106 -0.56 7.65 3.19
CA ILE A 106 -0.16 6.66 2.17
C ILE A 106 -0.81 5.34 2.51
N PRO A 107 -1.99 4.99 1.97
CA PRO A 107 -2.61 3.68 2.16
C PRO A 107 -1.70 2.52 1.76
N HIS A 108 -1.98 1.37 2.36
CA HIS A 108 -1.39 0.09 2.00
C HIS A 108 -2.14 -0.51 0.81
N GLU A 109 -1.54 -0.44 -0.38
CA GLU A 109 -1.97 -1.22 -1.55
C GLU A 109 -3.35 -0.83 -2.10
N TYR A 110 -3.57 0.46 -2.39
CA TYR A 110 -4.74 0.89 -3.18
C TYR A 110 -4.65 0.41 -4.64
N ASP A 111 -3.45 0.04 -5.12
CA ASP A 111 -3.22 -0.47 -6.47
C ASP A 111 -3.56 0.58 -7.55
N LEU A 112 -3.09 1.82 -7.39
CA LEU A 112 -3.49 2.96 -8.25
C LEU A 112 -3.37 2.67 -9.74
N LEU A 113 -2.28 2.04 -10.21
CA LEU A 113 -2.11 1.76 -11.64
C LEU A 113 -3.21 0.82 -12.19
N LYS A 114 -3.78 -0.07 -11.38
CA LYS A 114 -4.92 -0.90 -11.78
C LYS A 114 -6.22 -0.14 -11.74
N ASN A 115 -6.34 0.81 -10.82
CA ASN A 115 -7.55 1.59 -10.56
C ASN A 115 -7.57 2.94 -11.30
N LEU A 116 -6.58 3.22 -12.15
CA LEU A 116 -6.41 4.51 -12.81
C LEU A 116 -7.64 4.88 -13.66
N TYR A 117 -8.24 3.90 -14.34
CA TYR A 117 -9.43 4.06 -15.16
C TYR A 117 -10.62 4.69 -14.41
N ARG A 118 -10.71 4.51 -13.07
CA ARG A 118 -11.78 5.10 -12.24
C ARG A 118 -11.74 6.63 -12.27
N PHE A 119 -10.57 7.20 -12.50
CA PHE A 119 -10.33 8.65 -12.52
C PHE A 119 -10.27 9.22 -13.94
N GLU A 120 -10.43 8.39 -14.98
CA GLU A 120 -10.40 8.79 -16.39
C GLU A 120 -11.80 9.07 -16.98
N SER A 121 -12.88 8.89 -16.20
CA SER A 121 -14.25 8.98 -16.72
C SER A 121 -14.69 10.40 -17.13
N ARG A 122 -15.56 10.49 -18.14
CA ARG A 122 -16.14 11.77 -18.64
C ARG A 122 -16.94 12.54 -17.58
N ARG A 123 -17.49 11.88 -16.56
CA ARG A 123 -18.19 12.55 -15.44
C ARG A 123 -17.24 13.41 -14.60
N ALA A 124 -15.95 13.10 -14.62
CA ALA A 124 -14.90 13.86 -13.95
C ALA A 124 -14.04 14.63 -14.96
N ALA A 125 -14.60 15.11 -16.08
CA ALA A 125 -13.83 15.82 -17.12
C ALA A 125 -13.08 17.07 -16.60
N ASN A 126 -13.45 17.58 -15.42
CA ASN A 126 -12.65 18.56 -14.69
C ASN A 126 -11.52 17.88 -13.91
N LYS A 127 -10.28 18.09 -14.35
CA LYS A 127 -9.07 17.50 -13.74
C LYS A 127 -8.94 17.77 -12.23
N ASN A 128 -9.42 18.92 -11.75
CA ASN A 128 -9.39 19.23 -10.32
C ASN A 128 -10.26 18.25 -9.51
N ILE A 129 -11.42 17.85 -10.04
CA ILE A 129 -12.30 16.90 -9.38
C ILE A 129 -11.65 15.50 -9.34
N GLN A 130 -11.00 15.07 -10.42
CA GLN A 130 -10.29 13.78 -10.47
C GLN A 130 -9.19 13.69 -9.40
N LYS A 131 -8.39 14.76 -9.27
CA LYS A 131 -7.35 14.88 -8.23
C LYS A 131 -7.92 14.62 -6.84
N TYR A 132 -8.98 15.35 -6.48
CA TYR A 132 -9.51 15.26 -5.14
C TYR A 132 -10.29 13.97 -4.88
N MET A 133 -10.94 13.39 -5.91
CA MET A 133 -11.54 12.06 -5.81
C MET A 133 -10.47 11.01 -5.52
N LEU A 134 -9.34 11.03 -6.24
CA LEU A 134 -8.22 10.13 -6.00
C LEU A 134 -7.68 10.30 -4.57
N PHE A 135 -7.44 11.54 -4.15
CA PHE A 135 -6.91 11.82 -2.81
C PHE A 135 -7.86 11.35 -1.70
N ASN A 136 -9.17 11.53 -1.92
CA ASN A 136 -10.18 11.05 -1.00
C ASN A 136 -10.23 9.52 -0.91
N GLU A 137 -10.16 8.80 -2.04
CA GLU A 137 -10.11 7.33 -2.02
C GLU A 137 -8.86 6.81 -1.30
N LEU A 138 -7.70 7.43 -1.53
CA LEU A 138 -6.46 7.07 -0.85
C LEU A 138 -6.55 7.30 0.66
N ARG A 139 -7.06 8.46 1.09
CA ARG A 139 -7.25 8.79 2.50
C ARG A 139 -8.21 7.81 3.18
N GLN A 140 -9.40 7.59 2.61
CA GLN A 140 -10.41 6.69 3.19
C GLN A 140 -9.89 5.25 3.28
N THR A 141 -9.10 4.82 2.28
CA THR A 141 -8.43 3.52 2.33
C THR A 141 -7.45 3.46 3.50
N SER A 142 -6.64 4.50 3.71
CA SER A 142 -5.68 4.54 4.82
C SER A 142 -6.36 4.53 6.18
N GLU A 143 -7.40 5.36 6.35
CA GLU A 143 -8.22 5.44 7.55
C GLU A 143 -8.84 4.07 7.90
N THR A 144 -9.47 3.42 6.93
CA THR A 144 -10.05 2.08 7.12
C THR A 144 -9.00 1.06 7.56
N GLN A 145 -7.80 1.14 6.99
CA GLN A 145 -6.71 0.21 7.31
C GLN A 145 -6.10 0.45 8.70
N ALA A 146 -6.12 1.68 9.19
CA ALA A 146 -5.70 2.04 10.53
C ALA A 146 -6.78 1.73 11.59
N LEU A 147 -8.05 1.76 11.23
CA LEU A 147 -9.13 1.40 12.15
C LEU A 147 -9.28 -0.12 12.30
N PHE A 148 -9.25 -0.85 11.19
CA PHE A 148 -9.66 -2.26 11.16
C PHE A 148 -8.67 -3.19 10.47
N GLY A 149 -7.70 -2.65 9.72
CA GLY A 149 -6.86 -3.43 8.81
C GLY A 149 -5.46 -3.73 9.34
N ILE A 150 -4.52 -3.75 8.40
CA ILE A 150 -3.11 -4.12 8.63
C ILE A 150 -2.32 -3.09 9.44
N ARG A 151 -2.86 -1.88 9.62
CA ARG A 151 -2.26 -0.82 10.44
C ARG A 151 -3.00 -0.57 11.75
N ALA A 152 -4.09 -1.30 11.97
CA ALA A 152 -4.82 -1.20 13.21
C ALA A 152 -4.02 -1.76 14.39
N ASN A 153 -4.30 -1.21 15.57
CA ASN A 153 -3.92 -1.85 16.82
C ASN A 153 -4.40 -3.31 16.80
N ARG A 154 -3.59 -4.23 17.31
CA ARG A 154 -3.90 -5.66 17.40
C ARG A 154 -5.27 -5.97 18.00
N ASN A 155 -5.76 -5.16 18.94
CA ASN A 155 -7.08 -5.35 19.55
C ASN A 155 -8.24 -5.00 18.61
N ASN A 156 -8.01 -4.13 17.62
CA ASN A 156 -9.03 -3.65 16.68
C ASN A 156 -8.88 -4.27 15.29
N SER A 157 -7.70 -4.83 15.00
CA SER A 157 -7.41 -5.42 13.69
C SER A 157 -8.33 -6.62 13.45
N LEU A 158 -9.02 -6.59 12.33
CA LEU A 158 -9.80 -7.72 11.82
C LEU A 158 -8.91 -8.80 11.20
N LEU A 159 -7.59 -8.63 11.28
CA LEU A 159 -6.64 -9.69 10.97
C LEU A 159 -6.63 -10.74 12.09
N GLY A 160 -6.38 -11.99 11.73
CA GLY A 160 -6.26 -13.06 12.74
C GLY A 160 -5.17 -12.75 13.77
N GLN A 161 -5.30 -13.26 15.00
CA GLN A 161 -4.41 -12.95 16.13
C GLN A 161 -2.91 -13.18 15.87
N ARG A 162 -2.57 -14.05 14.90
CA ARG A 162 -1.19 -14.40 14.53
C ARG A 162 -0.61 -13.48 13.45
N GLU A 163 -1.41 -12.60 12.88
CA GLU A 163 -0.95 -11.70 11.82
C GLU A 163 -0.17 -10.51 12.39
N TYR A 164 0.80 -10.08 11.59
CA TYR A 164 1.61 -8.92 11.91
C TYR A 164 0.83 -7.66 11.53
N THR A 165 0.67 -6.73 12.48
CA THR A 165 0.15 -5.39 12.20
C THR A 165 1.32 -4.41 12.14
N TYR A 166 1.27 -3.47 11.19
CA TYR A 166 2.26 -2.40 11.06
C TYR A 166 1.83 -1.15 11.83
N ASN A 167 1.15 -1.33 12.96
CA ASN A 167 0.70 -0.23 13.82
C ASN A 167 1.91 0.49 14.43
N VAL A 168 1.92 1.82 14.39
CA VAL A 168 2.86 2.70 15.11
C VAL A 168 2.10 3.37 16.26
N PRO A 169 2.21 2.87 17.50
CA PRO A 169 1.36 3.35 18.59
C PRO A 169 1.53 4.84 18.90
N GLY A 170 0.40 5.54 19.03
CA GLY A 170 0.38 6.97 19.40
C GLY A 170 0.87 7.90 18.29
N GLN A 171 0.76 7.48 17.04
CA GLN A 171 1.07 8.28 15.85
C GLN A 171 -0.14 8.36 14.92
N TRP A 172 0.01 9.01 13.76
CA TRP A 172 -1.10 9.50 12.93
C TRP A 172 -1.61 8.54 11.87
N GLN A 173 -1.33 7.22 11.96
CA GLN A 173 -1.72 6.27 10.92
C GLN A 173 -3.22 6.34 10.59
N GLY A 174 -3.53 6.49 9.29
CA GLY A 174 -4.90 6.69 8.79
C GLY A 174 -5.53 8.06 9.13
N GLY A 175 -4.79 8.96 9.76
CA GLY A 175 -5.18 10.34 10.10
C GLY A 175 -4.10 11.35 9.67
N PHE A 176 -4.17 12.56 10.22
CA PHE A 176 -3.21 13.65 10.01
C PHE A 176 -3.45 14.78 11.03
N ASP A 177 -2.45 15.63 11.28
CA ASP A 177 -2.56 16.83 12.11
C ASP A 177 -2.85 18.05 11.24
N LYS A 178 -4.09 18.54 11.29
CA LYS A 178 -4.61 19.76 10.61
C LYS A 178 -4.62 19.73 9.08
N LYS A 179 -3.55 19.26 8.43
CA LYS A 179 -3.39 19.27 6.98
C LYS A 179 -2.59 18.08 6.46
N ILE A 180 -2.72 17.83 5.15
CA ILE A 180 -1.99 16.79 4.43
C ILE A 180 -1.05 17.48 3.45
N LYS A 181 0.26 17.29 3.62
CA LYS A 181 1.29 17.78 2.68
C LYS A 181 1.66 16.73 1.64
N VAL A 182 1.56 15.46 1.99
CA VAL A 182 1.97 14.33 1.13
C VAL A 182 0.85 13.31 1.07
N ILE A 183 0.52 12.87 -0.14
CA ILE A 183 -0.40 11.75 -0.33
C ILE A 183 0.12 10.79 -1.40
N GLY A 184 -0.22 9.50 -1.32
CA GLY A 184 0.33 8.54 -2.28
C GLY A 184 -0.25 7.14 -2.17
N ASP A 185 0.34 6.20 -2.91
CA ASP A 185 -0.03 4.78 -2.84
C ASP A 185 1.21 3.90 -2.59
N LYS A 186 1.15 3.10 -1.52
CA LYS A 186 2.13 2.04 -1.28
C LYS A 186 1.70 0.79 -2.05
N LYS A 187 2.18 0.62 -3.27
CA LYS A 187 2.08 -0.66 -4.01
C LYS A 187 3.33 -0.98 -4.86
N GLY A 188 4.51 -0.91 -4.23
CA GLY A 188 5.80 -1.09 -4.92
C GLY A 188 5.89 -2.25 -5.91
N GLY A 189 5.58 -3.47 -5.45
CA GLY A 189 5.73 -4.67 -6.28
C GLY A 189 4.80 -4.72 -7.50
N THR A 190 3.50 -4.39 -7.35
CA THR A 190 2.56 -4.41 -8.48
C THR A 190 2.84 -3.24 -9.43
N THR A 191 3.13 -2.05 -8.90
CA THR A 191 3.49 -0.88 -9.72
C THR A 191 4.65 -1.22 -10.64
N SER A 192 5.77 -1.71 -10.10
CA SER A 192 6.93 -2.09 -10.91
C SER A 192 6.67 -3.26 -11.87
N MET A 193 5.80 -4.20 -11.49
CA MET A 193 5.42 -5.32 -12.38
C MET A 193 4.60 -4.86 -13.58
N LEU A 194 3.65 -3.94 -13.38
CA LEU A 194 2.86 -3.38 -14.48
C LEU A 194 3.75 -2.53 -15.40
N LEU A 195 4.65 -1.74 -14.84
CA LEU A 195 5.61 -0.90 -15.57
C LEU A 195 6.76 -1.69 -16.21
N ALA A 196 6.86 -3.00 -15.96
CA ALA A 196 7.79 -3.87 -16.67
C ALA A 196 7.47 -3.91 -18.17
N ASN A 197 6.20 -3.75 -18.55
CA ASN A 197 5.82 -3.46 -19.92
C ASN A 197 6.03 -1.95 -20.19
N PRO A 198 6.95 -1.56 -21.10
CA PRO A 198 7.23 -0.15 -21.38
C PRO A 198 6.00 0.65 -21.83
N LYS A 199 5.02 0.02 -22.48
CA LYS A 199 3.77 0.67 -22.90
C LYS A 199 2.97 1.23 -21.73
N ASN A 200 3.12 0.66 -20.53
CA ASN A 200 2.42 1.11 -19.33
C ASN A 200 3.09 2.32 -18.66
N MET A 201 4.26 2.78 -19.13
CA MET A 201 4.92 3.97 -18.57
C MET A 201 4.07 5.24 -18.77
N GLU A 202 3.25 5.30 -19.81
CA GLU A 202 2.29 6.39 -20.05
C GLU A 202 1.31 6.56 -18.87
N SER A 203 1.03 5.48 -18.11
CA SER A 203 0.19 5.58 -16.91
C SER A 203 0.77 6.54 -15.86
N LEU A 204 2.10 6.69 -15.78
CA LEU A 204 2.72 7.65 -14.85
C LEU A 204 2.48 9.10 -15.30
N GLU A 205 2.47 9.36 -16.60
CA GLU A 205 2.14 10.68 -17.17
C GLU A 205 0.67 11.02 -16.90
N LYS A 206 -0.24 10.05 -17.08
CA LYS A 206 -1.67 10.21 -16.76
C LYS A 206 -1.88 10.52 -15.28
N ILE A 207 -1.20 9.81 -14.39
CA ILE A 207 -1.23 10.13 -12.95
C ILE A 207 -0.75 11.56 -12.72
N GLY A 208 0.35 11.98 -13.34
CA GLY A 208 0.85 13.36 -13.27
C GLY A 208 -0.17 14.41 -13.73
N GLN A 209 -0.90 14.13 -14.81
CA GLN A 209 -1.96 15.00 -15.34
C GLN A 209 -3.19 15.07 -14.41
N ILE A 210 -3.48 14.00 -13.68
CA ILE A 210 -4.55 13.96 -12.68
C ILE A 210 -4.13 14.74 -11.44
N VAL A 211 -2.96 14.44 -10.85
CA VAL A 211 -2.58 14.99 -9.54
C VAL A 211 -2.08 16.43 -9.60
N GLN A 212 -1.47 16.83 -10.72
CA GLN A 212 -0.99 18.19 -10.99
C GLN A 212 -0.11 18.80 -9.88
N ILE A 213 0.66 17.94 -9.21
CA ILE A 213 1.63 18.28 -8.19
C ILE A 213 2.88 17.42 -8.40
N PRO A 214 4.05 17.81 -7.85
CA PRO A 214 5.26 17.01 -7.93
C PRO A 214 5.03 15.55 -7.56
N MET A 215 5.38 14.65 -8.48
CA MET A 215 5.41 13.21 -8.23
C MET A 215 6.79 12.79 -7.74
N LYS A 216 6.82 12.01 -6.67
CA LYS A 216 8.02 11.39 -6.12
C LYS A 216 7.85 9.88 -5.97
N PHE A 217 8.97 9.17 -5.98
CA PHE A 217 9.01 7.72 -5.95
C PHE A 217 9.88 7.24 -4.81
N ILE A 218 9.36 6.30 -4.03
CA ILE A 218 10.15 5.59 -3.01
C ILE A 218 10.45 4.20 -3.54
N HIS A 219 11.71 3.99 -3.91
CA HIS A 219 12.21 2.72 -4.41
C HIS A 219 12.85 1.91 -3.29
N VAL A 220 12.10 0.95 -2.73
CA VAL A 220 12.64 0.10 -1.66
C VAL A 220 13.32 -1.12 -2.25
N THR A 221 14.63 -1.22 -2.02
CA THR A 221 15.47 -2.33 -2.47
C THR A 221 15.79 -3.30 -1.33
N ARG A 222 16.26 -4.48 -1.70
CA ARG A 222 16.76 -5.50 -0.78
C ARG A 222 17.83 -6.27 -1.54
N ASN A 223 18.75 -6.90 -0.82
CA ASN A 223 19.72 -7.80 -1.43
C ASN A 223 19.00 -8.72 -2.45
N PRO A 224 19.37 -8.68 -3.75
CA PRO A 224 18.66 -9.39 -4.81
C PRO A 224 18.53 -10.88 -4.54
N PHE A 225 19.57 -11.53 -4.01
CA PHE A 225 19.55 -12.96 -3.68
C PHE A 225 18.52 -13.27 -2.59
N ASP A 226 18.46 -12.44 -1.54
CA ASP A 226 17.46 -12.60 -0.50
C ASP A 226 16.05 -12.38 -1.03
N ASN A 227 15.87 -11.34 -1.84
CA ASN A 227 14.57 -11.02 -2.38
C ASN A 227 14.07 -12.13 -3.31
N ILE A 228 14.92 -12.64 -4.20
CA ILE A 228 14.63 -13.72 -5.13
C ILE A 228 14.29 -15.00 -4.37
N ALA A 229 15.10 -15.38 -3.37
CA ALA A 229 14.83 -16.53 -2.52
C ALA A 229 13.49 -16.39 -1.78
N THR A 230 13.19 -15.20 -1.23
CA THR A 230 11.91 -14.95 -0.55
C THR A 230 10.72 -15.05 -1.51
N ILE A 231 10.84 -14.51 -2.73
CA ILE A 231 9.80 -14.61 -3.77
C ILE A 231 9.54 -16.08 -4.09
N MET A 232 10.58 -16.86 -4.33
CA MET A 232 10.47 -18.29 -4.63
C MET A 232 9.78 -19.04 -3.48
N LEU A 233 10.25 -18.86 -2.24
CA LEU A 233 9.72 -19.56 -1.06
C LEU A 233 8.25 -19.24 -0.82
N ARG A 234 7.83 -18.00 -1.07
CA ARG A 234 6.42 -17.59 -0.93
C ARG A 234 5.55 -18.14 -2.05
N ARG A 235 6.02 -18.17 -3.30
CA ARG A 235 5.28 -18.74 -4.44
C ARG A 235 5.07 -20.24 -4.35
N LYS A 236 6.04 -20.94 -3.78
CA LYS A 236 6.01 -22.39 -3.57
C LYS A 236 5.33 -22.80 -2.26
N SER A 237 4.86 -21.84 -1.45
CA SER A 237 4.34 -22.09 -0.10
C SER A 237 5.31 -22.89 0.79
N SER A 238 6.62 -22.75 0.55
CA SER A 238 7.69 -23.45 1.27
C SER A 238 8.33 -22.60 2.36
N ARG A 239 7.87 -21.36 2.56
CA ARG A 239 8.48 -20.43 3.54
C ARG A 239 8.40 -20.96 4.97
N GLU A 240 7.30 -21.59 5.35
CA GLU A 240 7.12 -22.15 6.70
C GLU A 240 8.01 -23.38 6.92
N LYS A 241 8.27 -24.16 5.87
CA LYS A 241 9.11 -25.37 5.93
C LYS A 241 10.56 -25.07 6.32
N VAL A 242 11.03 -23.86 6.03
CA VAL A 242 12.41 -23.41 6.29
C VAL A 242 12.52 -22.42 7.46
N ARG A 243 11.51 -22.38 8.33
CA ARG A 243 11.52 -21.52 9.54
C ARG A 243 12.09 -22.22 10.78
N ALA A 244 12.09 -23.55 10.82
CA ALA A 244 12.63 -24.31 11.94
C ALA A 244 14.17 -24.36 11.88
N ASP A 245 14.82 -24.30 13.04
CA ASP A 245 16.27 -24.50 13.13
C ASP A 245 16.65 -25.89 12.63
N GLY A 246 17.70 -25.96 11.83
CA GLY A 246 18.16 -27.20 11.19
C GLY A 246 17.35 -27.64 9.96
N ALA A 247 16.35 -26.87 9.51
CA ALA A 247 15.61 -27.20 8.29
C ALA A 247 16.51 -27.25 7.06
N GLU A 248 16.31 -28.26 6.22
CA GLU A 248 17.03 -28.40 4.95
C GLU A 248 16.72 -27.23 4.00
N LYS A 249 17.72 -26.88 3.19
CA LYS A 249 17.56 -25.86 2.14
C LYS A 249 16.60 -26.36 1.06
N VAL A 250 15.71 -25.51 0.60
CA VAL A 250 14.81 -25.85 -0.51
C VAL A 250 15.58 -25.88 -1.83
N ASN A 251 15.57 -27.02 -2.51
CA ASN A 251 16.22 -27.23 -3.79
C ASN A 251 15.19 -27.26 -4.93
N GLU A 252 14.87 -26.09 -5.48
CA GLU A 252 13.84 -25.92 -6.51
C GLU A 252 14.38 -25.06 -7.67
N THR A 253 15.37 -25.60 -8.40
CA THR A 253 16.14 -24.89 -9.43
C THR A 253 15.28 -24.13 -10.44
N ASN A 254 14.23 -24.76 -10.97
CA ASN A 254 13.33 -24.14 -11.96
C ASN A 254 12.47 -23.01 -11.37
N ALA A 255 12.02 -23.17 -10.13
CA ALA A 255 11.27 -22.12 -9.43
C ALA A 255 12.17 -20.92 -9.11
N LEU A 256 13.44 -21.19 -8.80
CA LEU A 256 14.44 -20.15 -8.55
C LEU A 256 14.77 -19.39 -9.84
N ASN A 257 14.98 -20.09 -10.97
CA ASN A 257 15.13 -19.48 -12.30
C ASN A 257 13.94 -18.58 -12.67
N SER A 258 12.71 -19.05 -12.43
CA SER A 258 11.50 -18.26 -12.66
C SER A 258 11.45 -17.00 -11.76
N SER A 259 11.95 -17.11 -10.54
CA SER A 259 12.00 -16.00 -9.58
C SER A 259 13.08 -14.97 -9.94
N ILE A 260 14.23 -15.42 -10.47
CA ILE A 260 15.28 -14.54 -11.04
C ILE A 260 14.67 -13.72 -12.19
N ASN A 261 14.04 -14.38 -13.17
CA ASN A 261 13.41 -13.70 -14.31
C ASN A 261 12.37 -12.68 -13.85
N PHE A 262 11.52 -13.08 -12.91
CA PHE A 262 10.48 -12.23 -12.36
C PHE A 262 11.04 -10.99 -11.65
N TYR A 263 12.09 -11.15 -10.84
CA TYR A 263 12.74 -10.06 -10.13
C TYR A 263 13.33 -9.03 -11.09
N PHE A 264 14.12 -9.47 -12.08
CA PHE A 264 14.81 -8.55 -12.98
C PHE A 264 13.87 -7.83 -13.95
N ARG A 265 12.69 -8.39 -14.28
CA ARG A 265 11.65 -7.65 -14.99
C ARG A 265 11.26 -6.36 -14.26
N MET A 266 11.16 -6.39 -12.93
CA MET A 266 10.90 -5.19 -12.12
C MET A 266 12.14 -4.33 -11.97
N ALA A 267 13.33 -4.93 -11.82
CA ALA A 267 14.57 -4.18 -11.67
C ALA A 267 14.82 -3.27 -12.88
N PHE A 268 14.64 -3.80 -14.09
CA PHE A 268 14.75 -3.02 -15.32
C PHE A 268 13.64 -1.97 -15.45
N ALA A 269 12.42 -2.25 -14.98
CA ALA A 269 11.36 -1.26 -14.93
C ALA A 269 11.75 -0.08 -14.03
N ASN A 270 12.26 -0.36 -12.84
CA ASN A 270 12.66 0.66 -11.86
C ASN A 270 13.88 1.45 -12.32
N GLN A 271 14.84 0.80 -13.00
CA GLN A 271 15.97 1.49 -13.64
C GLN A 271 15.47 2.52 -14.66
N ARG A 272 14.50 2.16 -15.53
CA ARG A 272 13.88 3.11 -16.47
C ARG A 272 13.15 4.26 -15.78
N ILE A 273 12.46 3.98 -14.67
CA ILE A 273 11.80 5.04 -13.89
C ILE A 273 12.85 5.99 -13.30
N LYS A 274 13.95 5.46 -12.75
CA LYS A 274 15.05 6.26 -12.22
C LYS A 274 15.71 7.11 -13.30
N GLU A 275 15.97 6.54 -14.47
CA GLU A 275 16.50 7.28 -15.63
C GLU A 275 15.56 8.40 -16.10
N ARG A 276 14.24 8.17 -16.03
CA ARG A 276 13.23 9.13 -16.48
C ARG A 276 12.95 10.25 -15.48
N TYR A 277 12.95 9.94 -14.19
CA TYR A 277 12.49 10.84 -13.12
C TYR A 277 13.62 11.36 -12.23
N GLY A 278 14.85 10.85 -12.37
CA GLY A 278 16.04 11.36 -11.69
C GLY A 278 15.86 11.47 -10.19
N ASP A 279 16.12 12.66 -9.64
CA ASP A 279 16.06 12.96 -8.20
C ASP A 279 14.66 12.85 -7.58
N ALA A 280 13.62 12.70 -8.40
CA ALA A 280 12.30 12.35 -7.89
C ALA A 280 12.21 10.88 -7.43
N VAL A 281 13.25 10.06 -7.65
CA VAL A 281 13.32 8.67 -7.15
C VAL A 281 14.33 8.57 -6.01
N LEU A 282 13.85 8.25 -4.80
CA LEU A 282 14.69 7.91 -3.66
C LEU A 282 14.83 6.40 -3.52
N ASP A 283 16.07 5.92 -3.63
CA ASP A 283 16.42 4.53 -3.33
C ASP A 283 16.60 4.34 -1.81
N ILE A 284 15.84 3.42 -1.22
CA ILE A 284 15.96 3.02 0.18
C ILE A 284 16.32 1.53 0.24
N PRO A 285 17.55 1.16 0.63
CA PRO A 285 17.86 -0.21 0.98
C PRO A 285 17.06 -0.62 2.22
N GLY A 286 16.17 -1.59 2.11
CA GLY A 286 15.24 -1.93 3.20
C GLY A 286 15.92 -2.38 4.50
N HIS A 287 17.15 -2.88 4.44
CA HIS A 287 17.92 -3.22 5.64
C HIS A 287 18.30 -1.99 6.46
N GLU A 288 18.49 -0.84 5.82
CA GLU A 288 18.83 0.44 6.45
C GLU A 288 17.73 0.95 7.37
N MET A 289 16.47 0.69 7.01
CA MET A 289 15.35 1.05 7.89
C MET A 289 15.49 0.38 9.27
N VAL A 290 16.04 -0.83 9.34
CA VAL A 290 16.24 -1.54 10.61
C VAL A 290 17.58 -1.17 11.28
N LEU A 291 18.65 -1.03 10.50
CA LEU A 291 20.00 -0.82 11.03
C LEU A 291 20.29 0.65 11.37
N ARG A 292 19.78 1.59 10.57
CA ARG A 292 19.98 3.04 10.66
C ARG A 292 18.64 3.77 10.53
N PRO A 293 17.68 3.53 11.45
CA PRO A 293 16.32 4.02 11.31
C PRO A 293 16.24 5.55 11.28
N ALA A 294 16.93 6.25 12.18
CA ALA A 294 16.91 7.71 12.24
C ALA A 294 17.41 8.35 10.93
N GLU A 295 18.58 7.92 10.44
CA GLU A 295 19.13 8.40 9.17
C GLU A 295 18.21 8.11 7.98
N THR A 296 17.61 6.92 7.95
CA THR A 296 16.67 6.53 6.88
C THR A 296 15.40 7.38 6.92
N LEU A 297 14.88 7.68 8.11
CA LEU A 297 13.69 8.52 8.29
C LEU A 297 13.95 9.97 7.91
N HIS A 298 15.11 10.52 8.25
CA HIS A 298 15.50 11.86 7.77
C HIS A 298 15.54 11.91 6.24
N LYS A 299 16.21 10.97 5.57
CA LYS A 299 16.25 10.91 4.09
C LYS A 299 14.85 10.85 3.48
N LEU A 300 13.94 10.09 4.08
CA LEU A 300 12.56 10.00 3.65
C LEU A 300 11.80 11.32 3.84
N CYS A 301 11.87 11.94 5.03
CA CYS A 301 11.21 13.21 5.28
C CYS A 301 11.75 14.34 4.40
N ASP A 302 13.07 14.42 4.22
CA ASP A 302 13.73 15.38 3.34
C ASP A 302 13.29 15.21 1.89
N HIS A 303 13.31 13.98 1.40
CA HIS A 303 12.84 13.67 0.05
C HIS A 303 11.36 14.02 -0.10
N LEU A 304 10.53 13.87 0.92
CA LEU A 304 9.11 14.21 0.88
C LEU A 304 8.81 15.69 1.21
N ARG A 305 9.80 16.46 1.67
CA ARG A 305 9.68 17.86 2.13
C ARG A 305 8.66 18.04 3.25
N VAL A 306 8.67 17.10 4.19
CA VAL A 306 7.90 17.18 5.43
C VAL A 306 8.86 17.33 6.62
N THR A 307 8.34 17.82 7.72
CA THR A 307 9.11 17.90 8.96
C THR A 307 9.53 16.49 9.42
N CYS A 308 10.62 16.39 10.17
CA CYS A 308 11.05 15.11 10.76
C CYS A 308 11.28 15.33 12.25
N SER A 309 10.23 15.20 13.06
CA SER A 309 10.33 15.45 14.49
C SER A 309 11.05 14.31 15.22
N ASP A 310 11.76 14.65 16.30
CA ASP A 310 12.43 13.65 17.14
C ASP A 310 11.44 12.64 17.73
N ASP A 311 10.21 13.07 18.07
CA ASP A 311 9.17 12.17 18.55
C ASP A 311 8.74 11.17 17.47
N PHE A 312 8.52 11.62 16.23
CA PHE A 312 8.21 10.75 15.11
C PHE A 312 9.32 9.71 14.90
N ILE A 313 10.58 10.15 14.83
CA ILE A 313 11.74 9.26 14.68
C ILE A 313 11.80 8.24 15.83
N LYS A 314 11.67 8.69 17.07
CA LYS A 314 11.73 7.82 18.26
C LYS A 314 10.62 6.78 18.25
N LYS A 315 9.38 7.20 17.98
CA LYS A 315 8.20 6.33 17.97
C LYS A 315 8.26 5.31 16.83
N CYS A 316 8.61 5.73 15.62
CA CYS A 316 8.78 4.82 14.49
C CYS A 316 9.95 3.86 14.71
N SER A 317 11.07 4.32 15.27
CA SER A 317 12.21 3.46 15.60
C SER A 317 11.84 2.40 16.65
N SER A 318 10.95 2.73 17.59
CA SER A 318 10.53 1.80 18.65
C SER A 318 9.71 0.60 18.18
N ILE A 319 9.27 0.54 16.93
CA ILE A 319 8.60 -0.64 16.35
C ILE A 319 9.53 -1.50 15.49
N LEU A 320 10.76 -1.05 15.29
CA LEU A 320 11.75 -1.69 14.45
C LEU A 320 12.58 -2.64 15.31
N TYR A 321 12.34 -3.94 15.14
CA TYR A 321 13.05 -4.98 15.87
C TYR A 321 13.63 -6.02 14.92
N GLY A 322 14.73 -6.63 15.37
CA GLY A 322 15.37 -7.74 14.69
C GLY A 322 16.46 -7.31 13.73
N SER A 323 16.83 -8.23 12.84
CA SER A 323 17.92 -8.03 11.87
C SER A 323 17.39 -8.29 10.46
N PRO A 324 18.03 -7.72 9.42
CA PRO A 324 17.71 -8.02 8.04
C PRO A 324 17.69 -9.54 7.79
N SER A 325 16.58 -10.03 7.24
CA SER A 325 16.43 -11.47 7.01
C SER A 325 17.32 -11.95 5.85
N VAL A 326 18.20 -12.91 6.13
CA VAL A 326 19.11 -13.54 5.15
C VAL A 326 18.49 -14.81 4.56
N THR A 327 17.51 -14.66 3.68
CA THR A 327 16.75 -15.77 3.10
C THR A 327 17.49 -16.51 1.98
N ARG A 328 18.53 -15.92 1.40
CA ARG A 328 19.34 -16.56 0.34
C ARG A 328 20.00 -17.87 0.80
N ASN A 329 20.24 -18.01 2.10
CA ASN A 329 20.81 -19.21 2.72
C ASN A 329 19.80 -20.35 2.90
N LEU A 330 18.50 -20.10 2.71
CA LEU A 330 17.43 -21.08 2.90
C LEU A 330 17.09 -21.89 1.63
N VAL A 331 17.77 -21.60 0.51
CA VAL A 331 17.56 -22.26 -0.77
C VAL A 331 18.90 -22.69 -1.37
N VAL A 332 18.87 -23.71 -2.23
CA VAL A 332 20.04 -24.16 -2.97
C VAL A 332 20.20 -23.31 -4.24
N TRP A 333 21.39 -22.74 -4.42
CA TRP A 333 21.75 -21.96 -5.61
C TRP A 333 22.80 -22.70 -6.41
N THR A 334 22.62 -22.82 -7.73
CA THR A 334 23.68 -23.29 -8.62
C THR A 334 24.72 -22.19 -8.86
N LYS A 335 25.92 -22.57 -9.32
CA LYS A 335 26.97 -21.60 -9.66
C LYS A 335 26.53 -20.67 -10.79
N GLU A 336 25.81 -21.22 -11.77
CA GLU A 336 25.27 -20.51 -12.93
C GLU A 336 24.20 -19.50 -12.51
N GLN A 337 23.33 -19.85 -11.56
CA GLN A 337 22.34 -18.93 -11.02
C GLN A 337 22.98 -17.75 -10.29
N LYS A 338 24.01 -18.01 -9.46
CA LYS A 338 24.76 -16.95 -8.79
C LYS A 338 25.43 -16.02 -9.80
N ALA A 339 26.19 -16.59 -10.75
CA ALA A 339 26.88 -15.82 -11.79
C ALA A 339 25.90 -14.99 -12.63
N ARG A 340 24.75 -15.57 -13.00
CA ARG A 340 23.70 -14.88 -13.74
C ARG A 340 23.14 -13.68 -12.98
N VAL A 341 22.79 -13.86 -11.70
CA VAL A 341 22.25 -12.76 -10.88
C VAL A 341 23.29 -11.66 -10.72
N THR A 342 24.54 -12.00 -10.39
CA THR A 342 25.64 -11.03 -10.28
C THR A 342 25.80 -10.21 -11.56
N LYS A 343 25.88 -10.87 -12.73
CA LYS A 343 25.99 -10.19 -14.03
C LYS A 343 24.81 -9.27 -14.32
N MET A 344 23.59 -9.68 -13.96
CA MET A 344 22.41 -8.84 -14.18
C MET A 344 22.38 -7.64 -13.21
N MET A 345 22.89 -7.77 -11.99
CA MET A 345 22.98 -6.66 -11.02
C MET A 345 23.87 -5.52 -11.50
N GLU A 346 24.96 -5.83 -12.21
CA GLU A 346 25.88 -4.83 -12.78
C GLU A 346 25.18 -3.84 -13.71
N THR A 347 24.09 -4.27 -14.36
CA THR A 347 23.31 -3.45 -15.30
C THR A 347 22.25 -2.57 -14.62
N VAL A 348 22.05 -2.70 -13.30
CA VAL A 348 21.06 -1.94 -12.54
C VAL A 348 21.77 -1.15 -11.46
N SER A 349 21.77 0.17 -11.58
CA SER A 349 22.61 1.08 -10.78
C SER A 349 22.53 0.86 -9.27
N VAL A 350 21.32 0.75 -8.73
CA VAL A 350 21.07 0.57 -7.29
C VAL A 350 21.42 -0.82 -6.76
N LEU A 351 21.70 -1.79 -7.65
CA LEU A 351 21.99 -3.17 -7.23
C LEU A 351 23.48 -3.50 -7.19
N LYS A 352 24.34 -2.60 -7.66
CA LYS A 352 25.78 -2.85 -7.88
C LYS A 352 26.55 -3.24 -6.61
N ASP A 353 26.18 -2.66 -5.47
CA ASP A 353 26.92 -2.84 -4.22
C ASP A 353 26.50 -4.10 -3.45
N TYR A 354 25.43 -4.78 -3.88
CA TYR A 354 25.01 -6.02 -3.24
C TYR A 354 25.87 -7.21 -3.70
N SER A 355 26.07 -8.17 -2.80
CA SER A 355 26.71 -9.44 -3.12
C SER A 355 25.93 -10.62 -2.54
N PHE A 356 26.31 -11.85 -2.89
CA PHE A 356 25.73 -13.04 -2.25
C PHE A 356 26.19 -13.15 -0.79
N ASP A 357 27.41 -12.77 -0.47
CA ASP A 357 28.02 -13.11 0.81
C ASP A 357 27.74 -12.05 1.88
N LYS A 358 27.80 -10.76 1.52
CA LYS A 358 27.70 -9.64 2.48
C LYS A 358 26.62 -8.65 2.08
N TYR A 359 26.10 -7.94 3.09
CA TYR A 359 25.40 -6.68 2.85
C TYR A 359 26.43 -5.57 2.57
N PRO A 360 26.06 -4.54 1.79
CA PRO A 360 26.86 -3.32 1.72
C PRO A 360 27.06 -2.73 3.12
N GLU A 361 28.22 -2.13 3.38
CA GLU A 361 28.51 -1.39 4.62
C GLU A 361 27.85 0.00 4.61
#